data_AF-A0A9E7VZU4-F1
#
_entry.id   AF-A0A9E7VZU4-F1
#
_cell.length_a   1.000
_cell.length_b   1.000
_cell.length_c   1.000
_cell.angle_alpha   90.00
_cell.angle_beta   90.00
_cell.angle_gamma   90.00
#
_symmetry.space_group_name_H-M   'P 1'
#
loop_
_entity.id
_entity.type
_entity.pdbx_description
1 polymer ?
#
loop_
_entity_poly.entity_id
_entity_poly.type
_entity_poly.pdbx_seq_one_letter_code
_entity_poly.pdbx_strand_id
1 'polypeptide(L)'
;MTDTAREEILARISEALGRRGGGEYVPSSPRTAAPGTGGTAHAESNGVASANTAATAADAGYHHEGTQSGEDLVELLIDRLVDYKANVHRADGDPSATIAELIGDHSTVVVPRGLDSSWLAGYAGEVRIDAPGEELSVDELDAQGAVVTASAVAIAQTGTIVLDGSNECGRRAITLVPDHHVCIVRTDDIVDIVPEGIARLDAHAPLTFISGPSATSDIELSRVEGVHGPRTLDVIILSS
;
A
#
# COMPACT_ATOMS: atom_id res chain seq x y z
N MET A 1 -7.94 -30.24 -31.35
CA MET A 1 -8.15 -30.64 -29.95
C MET A 1 -7.83 -29.42 -29.08
N THR A 2 -8.69 -28.40 -29.12
CA THR A 2 -8.43 -27.09 -28.46
C THR A 2 -9.65 -26.17 -28.30
N ASP A 3 -10.86 -26.52 -28.81
CA ASP A 3 -12.03 -25.63 -28.71
C ASP A 3 -12.84 -25.79 -27.42
N THR A 4 -12.81 -26.97 -26.80
CA THR A 4 -13.67 -27.31 -25.66
C THR A 4 -13.33 -26.54 -24.38
N ALA A 5 -12.04 -26.29 -24.10
CA ALA A 5 -11.64 -25.55 -22.91
C ALA A 5 -12.03 -24.07 -22.96
N ARG A 6 -12.01 -23.47 -24.16
CA ARG A 6 -12.42 -22.08 -24.37
C ARG A 6 -13.93 -21.94 -24.18
N GLU A 7 -14.71 -22.87 -24.73
CA GLU A 7 -16.17 -22.87 -24.58
C GLU A 7 -16.60 -23.06 -23.12
N GLU A 8 -15.90 -23.90 -22.35
CA GLU A 8 -16.19 -24.14 -20.95
C GLU A 8 -15.93 -22.89 -20.07
N ILE A 9 -14.84 -22.16 -20.34
CA ILE A 9 -14.53 -20.91 -19.66
C ILE A 9 -15.57 -19.83 -19.99
N LEU A 10 -15.94 -19.69 -21.27
CA LEU A 10 -16.92 -18.69 -21.69
C LEU A 10 -18.32 -18.99 -21.15
N ALA A 11 -18.69 -20.27 -21.03
CA ALA A 11 -19.95 -20.69 -20.42
C ALA A 11 -20.00 -20.29 -18.93
N ARG A 12 -18.93 -20.55 -18.17
CA ARG A 12 -18.82 -20.17 -16.75
C ARG A 12 -18.89 -18.65 -16.54
N ILE A 13 -18.23 -17.88 -17.39
CA ILE A 13 -18.27 -16.42 -17.34
C ILE A 13 -19.68 -15.91 -17.65
N SER A 14 -20.34 -16.48 -18.66
CA SER A 14 -21.69 -16.07 -19.04
C SER A 14 -22.75 -16.43 -17.99
N GLU A 15 -22.57 -17.55 -17.29
CA GLU A 15 -23.39 -17.98 -16.16
C GLU A 15 -23.20 -17.04 -14.95
N ALA A 16 -21.95 -16.72 -14.61
CA ALA A 16 -21.63 -15.79 -13.52
C ALA A 16 -22.15 -14.36 -13.78
N LEU A 17 -22.27 -13.96 -15.04
CA LEU A 17 -22.75 -12.62 -15.44
C LEU A 17 -24.27 -12.54 -15.69
N GLY A 18 -25.01 -13.65 -15.52
CA GLY A 18 -26.48 -13.64 -15.48
C GLY A 18 -27.21 -13.11 -16.74
N ARG A 19 -26.57 -13.13 -17.92
CA ARG A 19 -27.18 -12.58 -19.15
C ARG A 19 -27.94 -13.64 -19.95
N ARG A 20 -29.27 -13.56 -19.94
CA ARG A 20 -30.11 -14.14 -21.00
C ARG A 20 -29.95 -13.32 -22.28
N GLY A 21 -29.51 -13.96 -23.36
CA GLY A 21 -29.76 -13.53 -24.74
C GLY A 21 -28.76 -12.48 -25.28
N GLY A 22 -28.19 -12.79 -26.45
CA GLY A 22 -27.14 -12.00 -27.10
C GLY A 22 -27.51 -10.55 -27.39
N GLY A 23 -26.59 -9.65 -27.03
CA GLY A 23 -26.55 -8.27 -27.49
C GLY A 23 -25.28 -8.08 -28.30
N GLU A 24 -25.44 -7.65 -29.55
CA GLU A 24 -24.38 -7.32 -30.48
C GLU A 24 -23.44 -6.25 -29.88
N TYR A 25 -22.14 -6.43 -30.02
CA TYR A 25 -21.16 -5.45 -29.57
C TYR A 25 -21.27 -4.19 -30.44
N VAL A 26 -21.70 -3.08 -29.85
CA VAL A 26 -21.67 -1.77 -30.50
C VAL A 26 -20.39 -1.06 -30.08
N PRO A 27 -19.40 -0.87 -30.97
CA PRO A 27 -18.22 -0.08 -30.64
C PRO A 27 -18.62 1.37 -30.42
N SER A 28 -18.02 2.02 -29.43
CA SER A 28 -18.17 3.46 -29.22
C SER A 28 -17.66 4.19 -30.46
N SER A 29 -18.50 5.06 -31.02
CA SER A 29 -18.13 5.86 -32.19
C SER A 29 -16.88 6.71 -31.89
N PRO A 30 -16.00 6.95 -32.87
CA PRO A 30 -14.87 7.86 -32.68
C PRO A 30 -15.40 9.26 -32.39
N ARG A 31 -14.80 9.96 -31.42
CA ARG A 31 -15.08 11.40 -31.24
C ARG A 31 -14.66 12.13 -32.51
N THR A 32 -15.64 12.53 -33.31
CA THR A 32 -15.43 13.50 -34.38
C THR A 32 -15.12 14.86 -33.74
N ALA A 33 -13.91 15.35 -33.99
CA ALA A 33 -13.56 16.73 -33.72
C ALA A 33 -14.43 17.64 -34.61
N ALA A 34 -15.25 18.51 -34.00
CA ALA A 34 -15.99 19.54 -34.71
C ALA A 34 -15.14 20.83 -34.78
N PRO A 35 -15.18 21.56 -35.92
CA PRO A 35 -14.37 22.76 -36.12
C PRO A 35 -14.95 23.96 -35.38
N GLY A 36 -14.07 24.82 -34.87
CA GLY A 36 -14.45 26.07 -34.22
C GLY A 36 -15.02 27.09 -35.21
N THR A 37 -15.98 27.88 -34.73
CA THR A 37 -16.27 29.26 -35.16
C THR A 37 -17.18 29.91 -34.10
N GLY A 38 -16.92 31.18 -33.80
CA GLY A 38 -17.28 31.83 -32.54
C GLY A 38 -18.71 32.38 -32.41
N GLY A 39 -18.94 33.04 -31.27
CA GLY A 39 -20.04 33.99 -31.08
C GLY A 39 -20.87 33.84 -29.80
N THR A 40 -20.49 34.61 -28.78
CA THR A 40 -21.34 35.32 -27.80
C THR A 40 -22.32 34.58 -26.87
N ALA A 41 -22.00 34.68 -25.58
CA ALA A 41 -22.79 34.69 -24.35
C ALA A 41 -24.33 34.52 -24.40
N HIS A 42 -24.83 33.59 -23.58
CA HIS A 42 -25.86 33.85 -22.58
C HIS A 42 -25.73 32.84 -21.43
N ALA A 43 -25.83 33.33 -20.20
CA ALA A 43 -25.76 32.56 -18.97
C ALA A 43 -27.08 31.82 -18.72
N GLU A 44 -27.01 30.50 -18.55
CA GLU A 44 -28.03 29.73 -17.83
C GLU A 44 -27.33 28.74 -16.90
N SER A 45 -27.63 28.90 -15.61
CA SER A 45 -27.23 28.04 -14.52
C SER A 45 -27.89 26.67 -14.65
N ASN A 46 -27.14 25.66 -15.09
CA ASN A 46 -27.54 24.28 -14.90
C ASN A 46 -26.84 23.72 -13.67
N GLY A 47 -27.63 23.53 -12.62
CA GLY A 47 -27.21 22.94 -11.36
C GLY A 47 -26.50 21.61 -11.57
N VAL A 48 -25.35 21.47 -10.92
CA VAL A 48 -24.69 20.17 -10.78
C VAL A 48 -25.63 19.32 -9.93
N ALA A 49 -26.34 18.39 -10.58
CA ALA A 49 -27.08 17.37 -9.88
C ALA A 49 -26.10 16.62 -8.98
N SER A 50 -26.27 16.77 -7.67
CA SER A 50 -25.61 15.95 -6.67
C SER A 50 -25.96 14.50 -6.99
N ALA A 51 -24.99 13.76 -7.53
CA ALA A 51 -25.08 12.32 -7.66
C ALA A 51 -24.92 11.71 -6.27
N ASN A 52 -25.95 11.89 -5.44
CA ASN A 52 -26.14 11.09 -4.24
C ASN A 52 -26.70 9.74 -4.69
N THR A 53 -25.88 8.98 -5.41
CA THR A 53 -26.15 7.56 -5.62
C THR A 53 -25.54 6.87 -4.42
N ALA A 54 -26.34 6.72 -3.36
CA ALA A 54 -26.05 5.75 -2.32
C ALA A 54 -25.75 4.43 -3.04
N ALA A 55 -24.47 4.04 -3.05
CA ALA A 55 -24.08 2.72 -3.47
C ALA A 55 -24.87 1.78 -2.56
N THR A 56 -25.91 1.14 -3.09
CA THR A 56 -26.60 0.07 -2.39
C THR A 56 -25.54 -0.99 -2.14
N ALA A 57 -25.10 -1.10 -0.88
CA ALA A 57 -24.25 -2.19 -0.45
C ALA A 57 -24.97 -3.48 -0.82
N ALA A 58 -24.47 -4.15 -1.85
CA ALA A 58 -24.86 -5.53 -2.08
C ALA A 58 -24.36 -6.29 -0.85
N ASP A 59 -25.27 -6.78 -0.01
CA ASP A 59 -24.96 -7.76 1.02
C ASP A 59 -24.57 -9.06 0.32
N ALA A 60 -23.32 -9.11 -0.11
CA ALA A 60 -22.75 -10.20 -0.87
C ALA A 60 -22.11 -11.26 0.05
N GLY A 61 -22.42 -11.23 1.36
CA GLY A 61 -21.94 -12.21 2.33
C GLY A 61 -20.42 -12.20 2.51
N TYR A 62 -19.76 -11.04 2.35
CA TYR A 62 -18.33 -10.92 2.60
C TYR A 62 -18.04 -11.06 4.10
N HIS A 63 -16.93 -11.72 4.44
CA HIS A 63 -16.46 -11.80 5.82
C HIS A 63 -15.98 -10.43 6.29
N HIS A 64 -16.51 -9.95 7.42
CA HIS A 64 -16.12 -8.67 8.02
C HIS A 64 -15.25 -8.82 9.26
N GLU A 65 -15.17 -10.04 9.80
CA GLU A 65 -14.39 -10.39 10.97
C GLU A 65 -13.54 -11.61 10.65
N GLY A 66 -12.28 -11.55 11.07
CA GLY A 66 -11.33 -12.64 11.03
C GLY A 66 -11.59 -13.69 12.10
N THR A 67 -10.78 -14.73 12.06
CA THR A 67 -10.81 -15.83 13.04
C THR A 67 -9.49 -16.01 13.77
N GLN A 68 -8.40 -15.45 13.24
CA GLN A 68 -7.09 -15.49 13.87
C GLN A 68 -6.97 -14.39 14.94
N SER A 69 -6.24 -14.68 16.02
CA SER A 69 -5.97 -13.71 17.09
C SER A 69 -4.70 -14.08 17.84
N GLY A 70 -4.14 -13.13 18.60
CA GLY A 70 -2.95 -13.36 19.41
C GLY A 70 -1.76 -13.83 18.58
N GLU A 71 -1.07 -14.88 19.04
CA GLU A 71 0.14 -15.38 18.37
C GLU A 71 -0.15 -15.94 16.97
N ASP A 72 -1.27 -16.65 16.78
CA ASP A 72 -1.62 -17.22 15.47
C ASP A 72 -1.78 -16.13 14.39
N LEU A 73 -2.28 -14.96 14.80
CA LEU A 73 -2.41 -13.80 13.93
C LEU A 73 -1.04 -13.22 13.54
N VAL A 74 -0.13 -13.13 14.51
CA VAL A 74 1.24 -12.66 14.30
C VAL A 74 2.00 -13.62 13.38
N GLU A 75 1.92 -14.92 13.62
CA GLU A 75 2.56 -15.94 12.79
C GLU A 75 2.03 -15.91 11.36
N LEU A 76 0.71 -15.75 11.17
CA LEU A 76 0.13 -15.61 9.84
C LEU A 76 0.71 -14.39 9.11
N LEU A 77 0.83 -13.24 9.78
CA LEU A 77 1.43 -12.05 9.17
C LEU A 77 2.90 -12.31 8.78
N ILE A 78 3.69 -12.90 9.68
CA ILE A 78 5.11 -13.21 9.44
C ILE A 78 5.25 -14.14 8.24
N ASP A 79 4.50 -15.23 8.20
CA ASP A 79 4.50 -16.18 7.08
C ASP A 79 4.25 -15.47 5.75
N ARG A 80 3.27 -14.57 5.70
CA ARG A 80 2.91 -13.85 4.47
C ARG A 80 3.96 -12.81 4.07
N LEU A 81 4.54 -12.09 5.03
CA LEU A 81 5.63 -11.14 4.79
C LEU A 81 6.88 -11.85 4.24
N VAL A 82 7.25 -12.99 4.82
CA VAL A 82 8.39 -13.81 4.37
C VAL A 82 8.12 -14.44 2.99
N ASP A 83 6.89 -14.90 2.73
CA ASP A 83 6.47 -15.36 1.40
C ASP A 83 6.74 -14.28 0.33
N TYR A 84 6.45 -13.02 0.68
CA TYR A 84 6.73 -11.86 -0.18
C TYR A 84 8.18 -11.40 -0.21
N LYS A 85 9.10 -12.02 0.54
CA LYS A 85 10.53 -11.69 0.63
C LYS A 85 10.85 -10.44 1.46
N ALA A 86 9.96 -10.03 2.35
CA ALA A 86 10.36 -9.15 3.43
C ALA A 86 11.21 -9.93 4.45
N ASN A 87 12.16 -9.24 5.07
CA ASN A 87 12.84 -9.74 6.26
C ASN A 87 11.95 -9.40 7.47
N VAL A 88 11.81 -10.34 8.41
CA VAL A 88 10.95 -10.11 9.57
C VAL A 88 11.72 -10.40 10.85
N HIS A 89 11.63 -9.45 11.78
CA HIS A 89 12.30 -9.45 13.07
C HIS A 89 11.26 -9.27 14.17
N ARG A 90 11.55 -9.78 15.37
CA ARG A 90 10.72 -9.55 16.55
C ARG A 90 11.51 -8.77 17.59
N ALA A 91 10.85 -7.82 18.23
CA ALA A 91 11.39 -7.08 19.35
C ALA A 91 10.35 -7.03 20.47
N ASP A 92 10.76 -7.43 21.67
CA ASP A 92 9.98 -7.25 22.90
C ASP A 92 10.47 -5.98 23.60
N GLY A 93 9.65 -4.93 23.62
CA GLY A 93 9.99 -3.66 24.27
C GLY A 93 10.77 -2.69 23.39
N ASP A 94 12.08 -2.52 23.61
CA ASP A 94 12.90 -1.51 22.92
C ASP A 94 13.47 -2.06 21.60
N PRO A 95 13.07 -1.52 20.42
CA PRO A 95 13.58 -1.97 19.13
C PRO A 95 14.92 -1.31 18.74
N SER A 96 15.49 -0.43 19.56
CA SER A 96 16.62 0.44 19.17
C SER A 96 17.87 -0.32 18.71
N ALA A 97 18.18 -1.44 19.35
CA ALA A 97 19.30 -2.28 18.98
C ALA A 97 19.08 -2.96 17.62
N THR A 98 17.88 -3.51 17.40
CA THR A 98 17.50 -4.15 16.14
C THR A 98 17.49 -3.15 15.00
N ILE A 99 16.93 -1.95 15.20
CA ILE A 99 16.93 -0.89 14.19
C ILE A 99 18.37 -0.50 13.82
N ALA A 100 19.24 -0.31 14.82
CA ALA A 100 20.65 0.03 14.56
C ALA A 100 21.39 -1.08 13.80
N GLU A 101 21.14 -2.35 14.14
CA GLU A 101 21.71 -3.50 13.41
C GLU A 101 21.26 -3.52 11.94
N LEU A 102 19.98 -3.29 11.68
CA LEU A 102 19.42 -3.32 10.33
C LEU A 102 19.89 -2.16 9.47
N ILE A 103 19.95 -0.94 10.03
CA ILE A 103 20.52 0.22 9.32
C ILE A 103 22.02 0.02 9.07
N GLY A 104 22.73 -0.70 9.94
CA GLY A 104 24.14 -0.99 9.78
C GLY A 104 25.01 0.27 9.73
N ASP A 105 26.01 0.26 8.82
CA ASP A 105 27.01 1.33 8.71
C ASP A 105 26.56 2.53 7.85
N HIS A 106 25.28 2.58 7.45
CA HIS A 106 24.76 3.73 6.70
C HIS A 106 24.92 5.02 7.49
N SER A 107 25.44 6.07 6.86
CA SER A 107 25.79 7.33 7.54
C SER A 107 24.58 8.20 7.87
N THR A 108 23.49 8.06 7.12
CA THR A 108 22.28 8.89 7.26
C THR A 108 21.02 8.06 7.10
N VAL A 109 20.03 8.32 7.94
CA VAL A 109 18.69 7.72 7.88
C VAL A 109 17.62 8.79 7.92
N VAL A 110 16.53 8.61 7.17
CA VAL A 110 15.36 9.50 7.24
C VAL A 110 14.26 8.89 8.11
N VAL A 111 13.61 9.72 8.91
CA VAL A 111 12.45 9.35 9.74
C VAL A 111 11.33 10.39 9.59
N PRO A 112 10.07 10.01 9.76
CA PRO A 112 8.99 10.97 9.81
C PRO A 112 8.96 11.68 11.18
N ARG A 113 8.45 12.92 11.19
CA ARG A 113 8.47 13.81 12.36
C ARG A 113 7.90 13.28 13.68
N GLY A 114 7.04 12.27 13.63
CA GLY A 114 6.38 11.69 14.80
C GLY A 114 6.97 10.38 15.29
N LEU A 115 8.00 9.85 14.62
CA LEU A 115 8.62 8.60 15.04
C LEU A 115 9.26 8.77 16.42
N ASP A 116 9.11 7.76 17.29
CA ASP A 116 9.72 7.76 18.61
C ASP A 116 11.26 7.80 18.49
N SER A 117 11.85 8.93 18.87
CA SER A 117 13.30 9.13 18.80
C SER A 117 14.11 8.12 19.65
N SER A 118 13.51 7.51 20.67
CA SER A 118 14.18 6.49 21.48
C SER A 118 14.52 5.23 20.68
N TRP A 119 13.74 4.92 19.64
CA TRP A 119 14.00 3.81 18.73
C TRP A 119 15.27 3.98 17.90
N LEU A 120 15.82 5.19 17.84
CA LEU A 120 17.06 5.48 17.11
C LEU A 120 18.25 5.66 18.07
N ALA A 121 18.07 5.45 19.38
CA ALA A 121 19.12 5.68 20.37
C ALA A 121 20.37 4.80 20.18
N GLY A 122 20.22 3.62 19.56
CA GLY A 122 21.32 2.72 19.22
C GLY A 122 22.07 3.08 17.93
N TYR A 123 21.52 3.99 17.11
CA TYR A 123 22.09 4.35 15.82
C TYR A 123 23.05 5.55 15.96
N ALA A 124 24.27 5.39 15.47
CA ALA A 124 25.35 6.37 15.63
C ALA A 124 25.44 7.40 14.48
N GLY A 125 24.72 7.18 13.38
CA GLY A 125 24.72 8.07 12.22
C GLY A 125 23.79 9.28 12.39
N GLU A 126 23.63 10.04 11.31
CA GLU A 126 22.76 11.22 11.30
C GLU A 126 21.30 10.82 11.04
N VAL A 127 20.40 11.27 11.91
CA VAL A 127 18.95 11.13 11.73
C VAL A 127 18.38 12.41 11.12
N ARG A 128 17.81 12.29 9.93
CA ARG A 128 17.17 13.38 9.18
C ARG A 128 15.66 13.25 9.36
N ILE A 129 15.00 14.31 9.81
CA ILE A 129 13.55 14.31 9.99
C ILE A 129 12.90 14.91 8.74
N ASP A 130 12.02 14.17 8.07
CA ASP A 130 11.16 14.71 7.00
C ASP A 130 9.84 15.21 7.62
N ALA A 131 9.56 16.50 7.45
CA ALA A 131 8.42 17.17 8.04
C ALA A 131 7.81 18.20 7.07
N PRO A 132 6.51 18.52 7.21
CA PRO A 132 5.89 19.58 6.43
C PRO A 132 6.61 20.93 6.58
N GLY A 133 7.03 21.53 5.46
CA GLY A 133 7.81 22.77 5.41
C GLY A 133 9.32 22.60 5.53
N GLU A 134 9.79 21.38 5.84
CA GLU A 134 11.20 20.98 5.94
C GLU A 134 11.42 19.66 5.19
N GLU A 135 10.66 19.45 4.11
CA GLU A 135 10.72 18.21 3.33
C GLU A 135 12.08 18.04 2.65
N LEU A 136 12.62 16.81 2.71
CA LEU A 136 13.80 16.45 1.95
C LEU A 136 13.47 16.40 0.45
N SER A 137 14.38 16.93 -0.37
CA SER A 137 14.32 16.77 -1.82
C SER A 137 14.50 15.31 -2.23
N VAL A 138 14.14 14.96 -3.47
CA VAL A 138 14.31 13.60 -3.99
C VAL A 138 15.79 13.18 -3.94
N ASP A 139 16.71 14.07 -4.31
CA ASP A 139 18.15 13.80 -4.28
C ASP A 139 18.65 13.59 -2.84
N GLU A 140 18.13 14.35 -1.87
CA GLU A 140 18.45 14.13 -0.46
C GLU A 140 17.91 12.79 0.06
N LEU A 141 16.72 12.38 -0.39
CA LEU A 141 16.13 11.08 -0.04
C LEU A 141 16.89 9.91 -0.66
N ASP A 142 17.32 10.02 -1.92
CA ASP A 142 18.10 9.00 -2.64
C ASP A 142 19.48 8.77 -1.99
N ALA A 143 20.02 9.81 -1.33
CA ALA A 143 21.25 9.71 -0.57
C ALA A 143 21.09 9.05 0.82
N GLN A 144 19.86 8.79 1.29
CA GLN A 144 19.64 8.15 2.58
C GLN A 144 19.91 6.65 2.49
N GLY A 145 20.57 6.10 3.51
CA GLY A 145 20.83 4.65 3.57
C GLY A 145 19.57 3.85 3.83
N ALA A 146 18.64 4.40 4.62
CA ALA A 146 17.35 3.79 4.90
C ALA A 146 16.30 4.85 5.28
N VAL A 147 15.05 4.41 5.32
CA VAL A 147 13.94 5.07 6.03
C VAL A 147 13.45 4.20 7.17
N VAL A 148 13.14 4.80 8.32
CA VAL A 148 12.45 4.13 9.42
C VAL A 148 11.07 4.73 9.61
N THR A 149 10.03 3.91 9.62
CA THR A 149 8.64 4.35 9.89
C THR A 149 7.93 3.40 10.84
N ALA A 150 6.83 3.83 11.44
CA ALA A 150 5.80 2.91 11.91
C ALA A 150 4.81 2.60 10.78
N SER A 151 3.78 1.83 11.09
CA SER A 151 2.65 1.52 10.22
C SER A 151 1.34 1.92 10.89
N ALA A 152 0.31 2.17 10.07
CA ALA A 152 -1.03 2.46 10.57
C ALA A 152 -1.82 1.17 10.88
N VAL A 153 -1.65 0.13 10.07
CA VAL A 153 -2.23 -1.20 10.28
C VAL A 153 -1.44 -2.23 9.46
N ALA A 154 -1.39 -3.47 9.94
CA ALA A 154 -0.90 -4.61 9.17
C ALA A 154 -1.99 -5.68 9.04
N ILE A 155 -2.20 -6.21 7.84
CA ILE A 155 -3.23 -7.20 7.52
C ILE A 155 -2.56 -8.55 7.32
N ALA A 156 -2.79 -9.48 8.25
CA ALA A 156 -2.12 -10.77 8.30
C ALA A 156 -2.44 -11.65 7.09
N GLN A 157 -3.72 -11.81 6.73
CA GLN A 157 -4.16 -12.68 5.62
C GLN A 157 -3.45 -12.38 4.29
N THR A 158 -3.11 -11.12 4.05
CA THR A 158 -2.48 -10.66 2.81
C THR A 158 -1.03 -10.20 3.00
N GLY A 159 -0.42 -10.39 4.18
CA GLY A 159 0.95 -9.93 4.44
C GLY A 159 1.18 -8.46 4.09
N THR A 160 0.21 -7.60 4.41
CA THR A 160 0.18 -6.21 3.91
C THR A 160 0.35 -5.21 5.02
N ILE A 161 1.31 -4.31 4.87
CA ILE A 161 1.52 -3.16 5.75
C ILE A 161 0.90 -1.93 5.10
N VAL A 162 0.17 -1.13 5.87
CA VAL A 162 -0.45 0.10 5.38
C VAL A 162 0.16 1.32 6.06
N LEU A 163 0.58 2.28 5.24
CA LEU A 163 1.00 3.62 5.66
C LEU A 163 -0.07 4.62 5.24
N ASP A 164 -0.39 5.57 6.11
CA ASP A 164 -1.49 6.53 5.92
C ASP A 164 -1.04 8.00 5.81
N GLY A 165 0.26 8.26 5.79
CA GLY A 165 0.79 9.63 5.79
C GLY A 165 0.79 10.33 7.15
N SER A 166 0.44 9.62 8.23
CA SER A 166 0.48 10.13 9.61
C SER A 166 1.90 10.53 10.03
N ASN A 167 2.02 11.13 11.23
CA ASN A 167 3.30 11.60 11.73
C ASN A 167 4.32 10.46 11.95
N GLU A 168 3.87 9.23 12.20
CA GLU A 168 4.75 8.07 12.36
C GLU A 168 4.98 7.31 11.03
N CYS A 169 4.13 7.52 10.03
CA CYS A 169 4.27 6.91 8.69
C CYS A 169 5.04 7.80 7.69
N GLY A 170 4.91 9.12 7.81
CA GLY A 170 5.50 10.09 6.88
C GLY A 170 4.83 10.14 5.51
N ARG A 171 5.17 11.15 4.70
CA ARG A 171 4.65 11.25 3.33
C ARG A 171 5.23 10.15 2.45
N ARG A 172 4.46 9.75 1.42
CA ARG A 172 4.83 8.66 0.50
C ARG A 172 6.24 8.73 -0.10
N ALA A 173 6.82 9.92 -0.27
CA ALA A 173 8.15 10.05 -0.86
C ALA A 173 9.24 9.36 -0.03
N ILE A 174 9.19 9.45 1.30
CA ILE A 174 10.25 8.91 2.16
C ILE A 174 10.26 7.38 2.22
N THR A 175 9.14 6.74 1.88
CA THR A 175 9.02 5.27 1.81
C THR A 175 9.05 4.74 0.37
N LEU A 176 9.34 5.61 -0.60
CA LEU A 176 9.43 5.26 -2.01
C LEU A 176 10.84 5.44 -2.56
N VAL A 177 11.56 6.48 -2.11
CA VAL A 177 12.86 6.87 -2.68
C VAL A 177 14.02 6.11 -2.03
N PRO A 178 14.19 6.08 -0.69
CA PRO A 178 15.23 5.27 -0.07
C PRO A 178 15.06 3.79 -0.42
N ASP A 179 16.16 3.11 -0.69
CA ASP A 179 16.13 1.74 -1.20
C ASP A 179 15.98 0.66 -0.10
N HIS A 180 16.00 1.10 1.16
CA HIS A 180 15.80 0.27 2.34
C HIS A 180 14.75 0.89 3.25
N HIS A 181 13.71 0.13 3.56
CA HIS A 181 12.66 0.51 4.51
C HIS A 181 12.66 -0.43 5.71
N VAL A 182 12.90 0.15 6.90
CA VAL A 182 12.68 -0.50 8.19
C VAL A 182 11.32 -0.05 8.72
N CYS A 183 10.35 -0.96 8.76
CA CYS A 183 8.98 -0.66 9.19
C CYS A 183 8.67 -1.33 10.53
N ILE A 184 8.24 -0.53 11.50
CA ILE A 184 7.75 -1.04 12.78
C ILE A 184 6.25 -1.34 12.65
N VAL A 185 5.87 -2.54 13.07
CA VAL A 185 4.48 -3.00 13.17
C VAL A 185 4.24 -3.39 14.62
N ARG A 186 3.40 -2.64 15.33
CA ARG A 186 3.03 -3.01 16.70
C ARG A 186 2.02 -4.15 16.63
N THR A 187 2.09 -5.09 17.57
CA THR A 187 1.15 -6.23 17.61
C THR A 187 -0.31 -5.80 17.67
N ASP A 188 -0.60 -4.68 18.34
CA ASP A 188 -1.96 -4.12 18.46
C ASP A 188 -2.52 -3.57 17.12
N ASP A 189 -1.62 -3.23 16.18
CA ASP A 189 -1.95 -2.70 14.86
C ASP A 189 -2.17 -3.83 13.83
N ILE A 190 -2.06 -5.10 14.23
CA ILE A 190 -2.30 -6.24 13.35
C ILE A 190 -3.79 -6.62 13.35
N VAL A 191 -4.32 -6.85 12.15
CA VAL A 191 -5.66 -7.38 11.90
C VAL A 191 -5.58 -8.64 11.04
N ASP A 192 -6.60 -9.47 11.08
CA ASP A 192 -6.61 -10.72 10.31
C ASP A 192 -6.88 -10.42 8.83
N ILE A 193 -7.96 -9.69 8.55
CA ILE A 193 -8.49 -9.57 7.18
C ILE A 193 -8.60 -8.12 6.69
N VAL A 194 -8.64 -7.95 5.36
CA VAL A 194 -8.67 -6.63 4.71
C VAL A 194 -9.82 -5.73 5.19
N PRO A 195 -11.08 -6.20 5.35
CA PRO A 195 -12.17 -5.36 5.86
C PRO A 195 -11.90 -4.75 7.23
N GLU A 196 -11.24 -5.48 8.14
CA GLU A 196 -10.84 -4.96 9.44
C GLU A 196 -9.80 -3.85 9.30
N GLY A 197 -8.84 -4.03 8.39
CA GLY A 197 -7.82 -3.02 8.10
C GLY A 197 -8.42 -1.75 7.51
N ILE A 198 -9.30 -1.88 6.52
CA ILE A 198 -10.02 -0.74 5.92
C ILE A 198 -10.86 -0.01 6.97
N ALA A 199 -11.47 -0.72 7.92
CA ALA A 199 -12.26 -0.10 8.98
C ALA A 199 -11.42 0.75 9.95
N ARG A 200 -10.10 0.54 10.04
CA ARG A 200 -9.17 1.34 10.87
C ARG A 200 -8.62 2.58 10.15
N LEU A 201 -8.78 2.67 8.83
CA LEU A 201 -8.12 3.69 8.01
C LEU A 201 -9.06 4.88 7.69
N ASP A 202 -8.48 6.09 7.64
CA ASP A 202 -9.17 7.25 7.09
C ASP A 202 -9.16 7.19 5.56
N ALA A 203 -10.35 7.11 4.95
CA ALA A 203 -10.52 7.06 3.50
C ALA A 203 -10.07 8.35 2.77
N HIS A 204 -9.85 9.45 3.50
CA HIS A 204 -9.34 10.70 2.95
C HIS A 204 -7.82 10.85 3.09
N ALA A 205 -7.17 9.97 3.85
CA ALA A 205 -5.72 9.95 3.98
C ALA A 205 -5.04 9.33 2.74
N PRO A 206 -3.78 9.68 2.45
CA PRO A 206 -3.00 8.99 1.43
C PRO A 206 -2.61 7.59 1.93
N LEU A 207 -3.23 6.54 1.39
CA LEU A 207 -2.95 5.17 1.79
C LEU A 207 -1.93 4.50 0.84
N THR A 208 -0.88 3.91 1.41
CA THR A 208 0.12 3.09 0.69
C THR A 208 0.08 1.68 1.26
N PHE A 209 -0.32 0.71 0.43
CA PHE A 209 -0.39 -0.70 0.78
C PHE A 209 0.87 -1.40 0.27
N ILE A 210 1.62 -2.03 1.16
CA ILE A 210 2.91 -2.68 0.89
C ILE A 210 2.75 -4.17 1.19
N SER A 211 2.79 -5.00 0.14
CA SER A 211 2.68 -6.47 0.23
C SER A 211 3.98 -7.11 -0.26
N GLY A 212 5.10 -6.77 0.38
CA GLY A 212 6.46 -7.16 0.00
C GLY A 212 7.36 -6.01 -0.47
N PRO A 213 8.67 -6.26 -0.63
CA PRO A 213 9.60 -5.33 -1.26
C PRO A 213 9.21 -5.06 -2.71
N SER A 214 9.61 -3.90 -3.21
CA SER A 214 9.29 -3.45 -4.56
C SER A 214 9.88 -4.40 -5.61
N ALA A 215 9.01 -4.96 -6.44
CA ALA A 215 9.40 -5.80 -7.56
C ALA A 215 8.52 -5.53 -8.77
N THR A 216 9.14 -5.33 -9.93
CA THR A 216 8.45 -5.37 -11.22
C THR A 216 8.83 -6.63 -11.97
N SER A 217 7.81 -7.38 -12.38
CA SER A 217 7.94 -8.34 -13.48
C SER A 217 7.78 -7.55 -14.77
N ASP A 218 8.87 -7.37 -15.53
CA ASP A 218 8.74 -6.88 -16.90
C ASP A 218 7.99 -7.95 -17.73
N ILE A 219 7.24 -7.52 -18.74
CA ILE A 219 6.40 -8.37 -19.61
C ILE A 219 7.26 -9.45 -20.32
N GLU A 220 8.57 -9.25 -20.32
CA GLU A 220 9.64 -10.09 -20.85
C GLU A 220 10.14 -11.20 -19.87
N LEU A 221 9.45 -11.46 -18.75
CA LEU A 221 9.82 -12.49 -17.75
C LEU A 221 11.16 -12.26 -17.02
N SER A 222 11.74 -11.06 -17.11
CA SER A 222 12.91 -10.64 -16.33
C SER A 222 12.45 -9.75 -15.17
N ARG A 223 12.76 -10.15 -13.94
CA ARG A 223 12.45 -9.36 -12.73
C ARG A 223 13.50 -8.25 -12.62
N VAL A 224 13.05 -6.99 -12.70
CA VAL A 224 13.88 -5.83 -12.34
C VAL A 224 13.44 -5.37 -10.95
N GLU A 225 14.36 -5.42 -10.00
CA GLU A 225 14.15 -5.03 -8.60
C GLU A 225 14.51 -3.54 -8.44
N GLY A 226 13.64 -2.75 -7.78
CA GLY A 226 13.98 -1.38 -7.31
C GLY A 226 13.58 -0.17 -8.16
N VAL A 227 12.79 -0.31 -9.22
CA VAL A 227 12.36 0.88 -10.03
C VAL A 227 11.14 1.59 -9.42
N HIS A 228 10.44 0.96 -8.46
CA HIS A 228 9.14 1.41 -7.96
C HIS A 228 9.03 1.50 -6.43
N GLY A 229 10.15 1.44 -5.70
CA GLY A 229 10.19 1.46 -4.23
C GLY A 229 11.38 0.68 -3.65
N PRO A 230 11.49 0.58 -2.31
CA PRO A 230 12.59 -0.07 -1.62
C PRO A 230 12.77 -1.53 -2.06
N ARG A 231 14.02 -1.93 -2.38
CA ARG A 231 14.38 -3.34 -2.63
C ARG A 231 14.49 -4.15 -1.35
N THR A 232 14.87 -3.50 -0.26
CA THR A 232 14.96 -4.13 1.07
C THR A 232 13.82 -3.64 1.95
N LEU A 233 13.04 -4.58 2.47
CA LEU A 233 11.99 -4.32 3.46
C LEU A 233 12.28 -5.17 4.69
N ASP A 234 12.67 -4.52 5.79
CA ASP A 234 12.76 -5.13 7.12
C ASP A 234 11.56 -4.72 7.95
N VAL A 235 10.85 -5.71 8.48
CA VAL A 235 9.67 -5.50 9.32
C VAL A 235 10.01 -5.92 10.74
N ILE A 236 9.83 -5.01 11.69
CA ILE A 236 9.99 -5.31 13.12
C ILE A 236 8.60 -5.44 13.73
N ILE A 237 8.23 -6.66 14.11
CA ILE A 237 7.05 -6.92 14.92
C ILE A 237 7.38 -6.54 16.37
N LEU A 238 6.70 -5.52 16.87
CA LEU A 238 6.96 -4.93 18.19
C LEU A 238 5.86 -5.33 19.17
N SER A 239 6.22 -6.17 20.14
CA SER A 239 5.41 -6.51 21.31
C SER A 239 5.76 -5.59 22.49
N SER A 240 4.75 -5.24 23.27
CA SER A 240 4.88 -4.48 24.53
C SER A 240 5.55 -5.27 25.65
#